data_AF-A0A8T9QA11-F1
#
_entry.id   AF-A0A8T9QA11-F1
#
_cell.length_a   1.000
_cell.length_b   1.000
_cell.length_c   1.000
_cell.angle_alpha   90.00
_cell.angle_beta   90.00
_cell.angle_gamma   90.00
#
_symmetry.space_group_name_H-M   'P 1'
#
loop_
_entity.id
_entity.type
_entity.pdbx_description
1 polymer ?
#
loop_
_entity_poly.entity_id
_entity_poly.type
_entity_poly.pdbx_seq_one_letter_code
_entity_poly.pdbx_strand_id
1 'polypeptide(L)'
;MKTLLLLGLCLLLPPAAQAQSKYSTQDGMIRFFSGTPLEDIEGRSTQAAGVLDLNTGKVAFSVPMKSFIFKRTLMQEHFNENYVESDKYPKATFVGRIAGFQAGQLPAAGPGRCR
;
A
#
# COMPACT_ATOMS: atom_id res chain seq x y z
N MET A 1 0.84 39.58 -36.08
CA MET A 1 1.90 38.59 -36.43
C MET A 1 2.85 38.29 -35.26
N LYS A 2 3.31 39.29 -34.49
CA LYS A 2 4.16 39.06 -33.29
C LYS A 2 3.51 38.21 -32.19
N THR A 3 2.20 38.35 -31.97
CA THR A 3 1.42 37.57 -30.99
C THR A 3 1.25 36.10 -31.38
N LEU A 4 1.13 35.79 -32.68
CA LEU A 4 1.11 34.42 -33.20
C LEU A 4 2.47 33.72 -33.06
N LEU A 5 3.57 34.47 -33.25
CA LEU A 5 4.95 34.00 -33.01
C LEU A 5 5.21 33.67 -31.53
N LEU A 6 4.69 34.49 -30.61
CA LEU A 6 4.79 34.24 -29.17
C LEU A 6 3.99 32.99 -28.72
N LEU A 7 2.82 32.74 -29.33
CA LEU A 7 2.02 31.56 -29.02
C LEU A 7 2.71 30.26 -29.49
N GLY A 8 3.33 30.30 -30.68
CA GLY A 8 4.11 29.18 -31.21
C GLY A 8 5.38 28.89 -30.41
N LEU A 9 6.05 29.93 -29.88
CA LEU A 9 7.24 29.77 -29.05
C LEU A 9 6.93 29.16 -27.66
N CYS A 10 5.76 29.46 -27.11
CA CYS A 10 5.32 28.90 -25.82
C CYS A 10 5.01 27.39 -25.91
N LEU A 11 4.60 26.91 -27.10
CA LEU A 11 4.32 25.49 -27.36
C LEU A 11 5.58 24.60 -27.45
N LEU A 12 6.76 25.21 -27.60
CA LEU A 12 8.05 24.49 -27.72
C LEU A 12 8.73 24.22 -26.38
N LEU A 13 8.17 24.69 -25.27
CA LEU A 13 8.68 24.40 -23.93
C LEU A 13 8.24 22.99 -23.51
N PRO A 14 9.17 22.04 -23.31
CA PRO A 14 8.80 20.73 -22.81
C PRO A 14 8.21 20.87 -21.40
N PRO A 15 7.09 20.18 -21.09
CA PRO A 15 6.52 20.21 -19.75
C PRO A 15 7.56 19.67 -18.76
N ALA A 16 7.75 20.38 -17.64
CA ALA A 16 8.58 19.91 -16.56
C ALA A 16 7.99 18.60 -16.02
N ALA A 17 8.65 17.48 -16.29
CA ALA A 17 8.26 16.18 -15.77
C ALA A 17 8.45 16.18 -14.25
N GLN A 18 7.34 16.27 -13.51
CA GLN A 18 7.34 16.06 -12.07
C GLN A 18 7.40 14.55 -11.81
N ALA A 19 8.48 14.08 -11.20
CA ALA A 19 8.58 12.69 -10.76
C ALA A 19 7.56 12.42 -9.64
N GLN A 20 6.81 11.32 -9.75
CA GLN A 20 5.91 10.88 -8.69
C GLN A 20 6.74 10.41 -7.49
N SER A 21 6.64 11.16 -6.39
CA SER A 21 7.31 10.84 -5.13
C SER A 21 6.46 9.96 -4.21
N LYS A 22 5.21 9.66 -4.59
CA LYS A 22 4.29 8.82 -3.83
C LYS A 22 3.82 7.65 -4.66
N TYR A 23 3.86 6.47 -4.05
CA TYR A 23 3.43 5.21 -4.63
C TYR A 23 2.28 4.68 -3.79
N SER A 24 1.29 4.07 -4.44
CA SER A 24 0.15 3.50 -3.75
C SER A 24 -0.26 2.17 -4.37
N THR A 25 -0.80 1.28 -3.55
CA THR A 25 -1.41 0.01 -3.97
C THR A 25 -2.72 -0.22 -3.23
N GLN A 26 -3.63 -0.99 -3.84
CA GLN A 26 -4.86 -1.50 -3.21
C GLN A 26 -4.88 -3.03 -3.14
N ASP A 27 -3.97 -3.71 -3.85
CA ASP A 27 -3.91 -5.16 -3.98
C ASP A 27 -2.79 -5.76 -3.11
N GLY A 28 -2.53 -5.16 -1.95
CA GLY A 28 -1.51 -5.63 -1.02
C GLY A 28 -1.93 -6.92 -0.30
N MET A 29 -1.00 -7.85 -0.14
CA MET A 29 -1.20 -9.07 0.65
C MET A 29 -0.72 -8.88 2.10
N ILE A 30 -1.60 -9.15 3.07
CA ILE A 30 -1.24 -9.32 4.48
C ILE A 30 -1.55 -10.76 4.90
N ARG A 31 -0.56 -11.42 5.51
CA ARG A 31 -0.65 -12.78 6.03
C ARG A 31 -0.12 -12.81 7.45
N PHE A 32 -0.87 -13.44 8.34
CA PHE A 32 -0.36 -13.81 9.66
C PHE A 32 -0.54 -15.31 9.88
N PHE A 33 0.35 -15.88 10.68
CA PHE A 33 0.40 -17.30 10.97
C PHE A 33 0.74 -17.52 12.44
N SER A 34 0.02 -18.43 13.09
CA SER A 34 0.28 -18.88 14.45
C SER A 34 0.10 -20.40 14.50
N GLY A 35 1.18 -21.11 14.79
CA GLY A 35 1.15 -22.56 14.97
C GLY A 35 0.90 -22.91 16.42
N THR A 36 -0.05 -23.81 16.67
CA THR A 36 -0.25 -24.43 17.99
C THR A 36 -0.19 -25.96 17.84
N PRO A 37 0.11 -26.72 18.90
CA PRO A 37 0.14 -28.19 18.81
C PRO A 37 -1.18 -28.82 18.35
N LEU A 38 -2.30 -28.11 18.49
CA LEU A 38 -3.63 -28.59 18.16
C LEU A 38 -4.04 -28.22 16.73
N GLU A 39 -3.85 -26.96 16.32
CA GLU A 39 -4.19 -26.49 14.97
C GLU A 39 -3.39 -25.23 14.58
N ASP A 40 -3.09 -25.10 13.29
CA ASP A 40 -2.48 -23.92 12.69
C ASP A 40 -3.55 -22.87 12.36
N ILE A 41 -3.31 -21.63 12.81
CA ILE A 41 -4.17 -20.48 12.54
C ILE A 41 -3.47 -19.61 11.49
N GLU A 42 -4.11 -19.46 10.33
CA GLU A 42 -3.64 -18.61 9.25
C GLU A 42 -4.77 -17.72 8.73
N GLY A 43 -4.51 -16.41 8.71
CA GLY A 43 -5.38 -15.42 8.08
C GLY A 43 -4.66 -14.72 6.93
N ARG A 44 -5.34 -14.62 5.79
CA ARG A 44 -4.82 -13.94 4.57
C ARG A 44 -5.81 -12.92 4.04
N SER A 45 -5.33 -11.73 3.69
CA SER A 45 -6.10 -10.72 2.96
C SER A 45 -5.27 -10.17 1.79
N THR A 46 -5.89 -9.96 0.64
CA THR A 46 -5.31 -9.31 -0.55
C THR A 46 -5.89 -7.92 -0.79
N GLN A 47 -6.64 -7.38 0.17
CA GLN A 47 -7.32 -6.09 0.07
C GLN A 47 -6.62 -5.01 0.90
N ALA A 48 -5.30 -5.12 1.07
CA ALA A 48 -4.55 -4.14 1.82
C ALA A 48 -4.16 -2.95 0.92
N ALA A 49 -4.60 -1.77 1.33
CA ALA A 49 -4.17 -0.51 0.76
C ALA A 49 -2.84 -0.08 1.37
N GLY A 50 -1.93 0.46 0.55
CA GLY A 50 -0.64 0.97 0.99
C GLY A 50 -0.27 2.26 0.29
N VAL A 51 0.45 3.14 0.99
CA VAL A 51 1.06 4.36 0.45
C VAL A 51 2.50 4.48 0.93
N LEU A 52 3.41 4.79 0.02
CA LEU A 52 4.83 5.05 0.29
C LEU A 52 5.23 6.41 -0.29
N ASP A 53 5.83 7.26 0.52
CA ASP A 53 6.43 8.52 0.09
C ASP A 53 7.96 8.36 -0.01
N LEU A 54 8.50 8.40 -1.22
CA LEU A 54 9.93 8.23 -1.52
C LEU A 54 10.78 9.44 -1.19
N ASN A 55 10.21 10.61 -0.89
CA ASN A 55 10.99 11.75 -0.43
C ASN A 55 11.31 11.61 1.05
N THR A 56 10.37 11.06 1.82
CA THR A 56 10.44 11.00 3.27
C THR A 56 10.69 9.59 3.81
N GLY A 57 10.40 8.55 3.04
CA GLY A 57 10.37 7.17 3.51
C GLY A 57 9.18 6.87 4.43
N LYS A 58 8.14 7.73 4.44
CA LYS A 58 6.90 7.49 5.20
C LYS A 58 6.08 6.41 4.51
N VAL A 59 5.55 5.49 5.29
CA VAL A 59 4.71 4.41 4.81
C VAL A 59 3.44 4.32 5.64
N ALA A 60 2.32 4.04 4.98
CA ALA A 60 1.05 3.75 5.63
C ALA A 60 0.36 2.56 4.96
N PHE A 61 -0.24 1.69 5.76
CA PHE A 61 -1.04 0.57 5.29
C PHE A 61 -2.41 0.57 5.97
N SER A 62 -3.41 0.05 5.28
CA SER A 62 -4.77 -0.08 5.79
C SER A 62 -5.41 -1.34 5.22
N VAL A 63 -6.09 -2.12 6.07
CA VAL A 63 -6.76 -3.37 5.65
C VAL A 63 -8.11 -3.52 6.36
N PRO A 64 -9.19 -3.91 5.65
CA PRO A 64 -10.46 -4.25 6.30
C PRO A 64 -10.34 -5.55 7.12
N MET A 65 -10.77 -5.57 8.37
CA MET A 65 -10.69 -6.77 9.22
C MET A 65 -11.51 -7.95 8.68
N LYS A 66 -12.67 -7.66 8.10
CA LYS A 66 -13.53 -8.68 7.47
C LYS A 66 -12.97 -9.25 6.16
N SER A 67 -11.88 -8.69 5.63
CA SER A 67 -11.25 -9.18 4.38
C SER A 67 -10.33 -10.40 4.61
N PHE A 68 -10.01 -10.74 5.86
CA PHE A 68 -9.19 -11.90 6.16
C PHE A 68 -9.95 -13.20 5.94
N ILE A 69 -9.37 -14.06 5.11
CA ILE A 69 -9.85 -15.41 4.82
C ILE A 69 -9.03 -16.41 5.64
N PHE A 70 -9.74 -17.33 6.28
CA PHE A 70 -9.19 -18.41 7.08
C PHE A 70 -9.55 -19.77 6.49
N LYS A 71 -8.84 -20.82 6.90
CA LYS A 71 -9.10 -22.19 6.44
C LYS A 71 -10.50 -22.71 6.83
N ARG A 72 -11.06 -22.26 7.95
CA ARG A 72 -12.38 -22.65 8.45
C ARG A 72 -13.23 -21.42 8.74
N THR A 73 -14.51 -21.49 8.40
CA THR A 73 -15.48 -20.41 8.63
C THR A 73 -15.61 -20.05 10.11
N LEU A 74 -15.68 -21.05 11.01
CA LEU A 74 -15.78 -20.81 12.46
C LEU A 74 -14.59 -20.02 13.03
N MET A 75 -13.36 -20.24 12.50
CA MET A 75 -12.19 -19.45 12.91
C MET A 75 -12.33 -17.99 12.49
N GLN A 76 -12.87 -17.75 11.28
CA GLN A 76 -13.12 -16.41 10.78
C GLN A 76 -14.22 -15.70 11.58
N GLU A 77 -15.29 -16.42 11.95
CA GLU A 77 -16.36 -15.88 12.80
C GLU A 77 -15.80 -15.49 14.17
N HIS A 78 -15.10 -16.40 14.86
CA HIS A 78 -14.49 -16.08 16.16
C HIS A 78 -13.47 -14.95 16.07
N PHE A 79 -12.64 -14.92 15.03
CA PHE A 79 -11.71 -13.82 14.77
C PHE A 79 -12.44 -12.48 14.72
N ASN A 80 -13.52 -12.40 13.93
CA ASN A 80 -14.27 -11.17 13.72
C ASN A 80 -15.08 -10.74 14.96
N GLU A 81 -15.72 -11.68 15.64
CA GLU A 81 -16.65 -11.35 16.74
C GLU A 81 -15.96 -11.26 18.10
N ASN A 82 -15.11 -12.24 18.45
CA ASN A 82 -14.59 -12.39 19.81
C ASN A 82 -13.18 -11.79 20.00
N TYR A 83 -12.40 -11.65 18.93
CA TYR A 83 -11.01 -11.20 19.03
C TYR A 83 -10.80 -9.78 18.54
N VAL A 84 -11.17 -9.48 17.29
CA VAL A 84 -10.92 -8.14 16.72
C VAL A 84 -12.15 -7.24 16.74
N GLU A 85 -13.32 -7.77 17.10
CA GLU A 85 -14.60 -7.05 17.12
C GLU A 85 -14.79 -6.22 15.84
N SER A 86 -14.73 -6.86 14.66
CA SER A 86 -14.61 -6.17 13.37
C SER A 86 -15.84 -5.32 13.00
N ASP A 87 -16.97 -5.47 13.68
CA ASP A 87 -18.09 -4.54 13.58
C ASP A 87 -17.79 -3.18 14.25
N LYS A 88 -17.05 -3.20 15.35
CA LYS A 88 -16.62 -2.01 16.09
C LYS A 88 -15.31 -1.45 15.55
N TYR A 89 -14.39 -2.31 15.14
CA TYR A 89 -13.08 -1.97 14.58
C TYR A 89 -12.92 -2.55 13.16
N PRO A 90 -13.61 -2.00 12.16
CA PRO A 90 -13.70 -2.60 10.81
C PRO A 90 -12.40 -2.56 10.01
N LYS A 91 -11.40 -1.78 10.46
CA LYS A 91 -10.19 -1.50 9.69
C LYS A 91 -8.99 -1.40 10.61
N ALA A 92 -7.89 -2.06 10.25
CA ALA A 92 -6.60 -1.86 10.88
C ALA A 92 -5.74 -0.96 10.00
N THR A 93 -4.94 -0.12 10.65
CA THR A 93 -4.04 0.82 9.99
C THR A 93 -2.67 0.78 10.64
N PHE A 94 -1.63 0.89 9.82
CA PHE A 94 -0.26 1.07 10.26
C PHE A 94 0.29 2.35 9.63
N VAL A 95 1.00 3.16 10.40
CA VAL A 95 1.72 4.34 9.90
C VAL A 95 3.12 4.30 10.48
N GLY A 96 4.12 4.40 9.62
CA GLY A 96 5.51 4.29 10.03
C GLY A 96 6.46 5.00 9.07
N ARG A 97 7.75 4.79 9.31
CA ARG A 97 8.83 5.28 8.46
C ARG A 97 9.86 4.17 8.27
N ILE A 98 10.40 4.07 7.06
CA ILE A 98 11.46 3.12 6.75
C ILE A 98 12.73 3.56 7.49
N ALA A 99 13.26 2.70 8.37
CA ALA A 99 14.49 2.95 9.09
C ALA A 99 15.67 3.04 8.12
N GLY A 100 16.52 4.06 8.27
CA GLY A 100 17.69 4.26 7.40
C GLY A 100 17.35 4.62 5.95
N PHE A 101 16.13 5.11 5.66
CA PHE A 101 15.72 5.45 4.30
C PHE A 101 16.54 6.59 3.69
N GLN A 102 17.13 6.33 2.52
CA GLN A 102 17.92 7.30 1.75
C GLN A 102 17.36 7.40 0.33
N ALA A 103 16.68 8.51 0.03
CA ALA A 103 16.01 8.71 -1.27
C ALA A 103 16.99 8.63 -2.46
N GLY A 104 18.24 9.04 -2.27
CA GLY A 104 19.27 9.03 -3.32
C GLY A 104 19.87 7.66 -3.66
N GLN A 105 19.51 6.60 -2.93
CA GLN A 105 20.04 5.24 -3.13
C GLN A 105 19.05 4.30 -3.82
N LEU A 106 17.90 4.82 -4.27
CA LEU A 106 16.93 4.00 -4.98
C LEU A 106 17.50 3.60 -6.35
N PRO A 107 17.51 2.29 -6.70
CA PRO A 107 17.93 1.86 -8.02
C PRO A 107 17.01 2.48 -9.08
N ALA A 108 17.56 2.77 -10.27
CA ALA A 108 16.76 3.23 -11.39
C ALA A 108 15.58 2.28 -11.63
N ALA A 109 14.39 2.83 -11.90
CA ALA A 109 13.16 2.06 -12.05
C ALA A 109 13.37 0.90 -13.05
N GLY A 110 13.46 -0.32 -12.51
CA GLY A 110 13.59 -1.51 -13.32
C GLY A 110 12.26 -1.82 -14.03
N PRO A 111 12.27 -2.62 -15.11
CA PRO A 111 11.06 -2.99 -15.84
C PRO A 111 10.08 -3.91 -15.06
N GLY A 112 10.38 -4.22 -13.80
CA GLY A 112 9.61 -5.12 -12.96
C GLY A 112 8.35 -4.45 -12.41
N ARG A 113 7.18 -4.99 -12.75
CA ARG A 113 5.95 -4.74 -12.01
C ARG A 113 6.02 -5.51 -10.69
N CYS A 114 5.84 -4.84 -9.55
CA CYS A 114 5.55 -5.52 -8.29
C CYS A 114 4.24 -6.30 -8.51
N ARG A 115 4.31 -7.63 -8.39
CA ARG A 115 3.20 -8.55 -8.57
C ARG A 115 2.90 -9.25 -7.25
#